data_AF-M1IBS5-F1
#
_entry.id   AF-M1IBS5-F1
#
_cell.length_a   1.000
_cell.length_b   1.000
_cell.length_c   1.000
_cell.angle_alpha   90.00
_cell.angle_beta   90.00
_cell.angle_gamma   90.00
#
_symmetry.space_group_name_H-M   'P 1'
#
loop_
_entity.id
_entity.type
_entity.pdbx_description
1 polymer ?
#
loop_
_entity_poly.entity_id
_entity_poly.type
_entity_poly.pdbx_seq_one_letter_code
_entity_poly.pdbx_strand_id
1 'polypeptide(L)'
;MLRRIFGFSERDDYVSASILNIMINSDDYIEELNSLIRGRKVAVVGAGPNLEEVTEIEEDVIISADGATNYLVSKGITPDIVVTDLDGITVFPDSLYVVLAHGDNIKLLYKAKRMKRLIGTCQVMPFGRLRLFGGFTDGDRAVVLAKLFNAKSVTLYGMDFDSGIVGKYSKPYYKNNIYSSWVKQKKLKIAKWIIEKFLSKDF
;
A
#
# COMPACT_ATOMS: atom_id res chain seq x y z
N MET A 1 -16.58 -12.99 6.72
CA MET A 1 -16.85 -12.11 7.89
C MET A 1 -16.55 -10.63 7.59
N LEU A 2 -15.34 -10.25 7.15
CA LEU A 2 -14.97 -8.85 6.86
C LEU A 2 -15.78 -8.19 5.74
N ARG A 3 -15.98 -8.87 4.60
CA ARG A 3 -16.80 -8.35 3.48
C ARG A 3 -18.18 -7.86 3.94
N ARG A 4 -18.86 -8.66 4.77
CA ARG A 4 -20.16 -8.31 5.35
C ARG A 4 -20.10 -7.11 6.30
N ILE A 5 -19.02 -6.97 7.07
CA ILE A 5 -18.83 -5.85 8.01
C ILE A 5 -18.68 -4.51 7.28
N PHE A 6 -18.01 -4.52 6.12
CA PHE A 6 -17.69 -3.31 5.37
C PHE A 6 -18.56 -3.10 4.11
N GLY A 7 -19.47 -4.03 3.82
CA GLY A 7 -20.32 -3.96 2.62
C GLY A 7 -19.57 -4.21 1.31
N PHE A 8 -18.42 -4.90 1.34
CA PHE A 8 -17.62 -5.16 0.15
C PHE A 8 -18.24 -6.26 -0.74
N SER A 9 -18.40 -5.95 -2.02
CA SER A 9 -18.88 -6.86 -3.05
C SER A 9 -17.72 -7.71 -3.59
N GLU A 10 -17.81 -9.03 -3.41
CA GLU A 10 -16.85 -9.96 -4.00
C GLU A 10 -16.90 -9.93 -5.53
N ARG A 11 -18.10 -9.76 -6.10
CA ARG A 11 -18.28 -9.60 -7.54
C ARG A 11 -17.50 -8.39 -8.06
N ASP A 12 -17.62 -7.24 -7.40
CA ASP A 12 -16.96 -6.01 -7.85
C ASP A 12 -15.43 -6.11 -7.70
N ASP A 13 -14.95 -6.83 -6.69
CA ASP A 13 -13.52 -7.16 -6.59
C ASP A 13 -13.04 -8.02 -7.76
N TYR A 14 -13.80 -9.05 -8.17
CA TYR A 14 -13.46 -9.86 -9.35
C TYR A 14 -13.47 -9.03 -10.63
N VAL A 15 -14.41 -8.09 -10.78
CA VAL A 15 -14.46 -7.16 -11.92
C VAL A 15 -13.21 -6.29 -11.95
N SER A 16 -12.86 -5.65 -10.83
CA SER A 16 -11.66 -4.82 -10.71
C SER A 16 -10.39 -5.62 -11.00
N ALA A 17 -10.26 -6.81 -10.40
CA ALA A 17 -9.15 -7.73 -10.62
C ALA A 17 -9.02 -8.11 -12.10
N SER A 18 -10.14 -8.41 -12.76
CA SER A 18 -10.14 -8.80 -14.19
C SER A 18 -9.63 -7.67 -15.07
N ILE A 19 -10.05 -6.43 -14.79
CA ILE A 19 -9.58 -5.25 -15.52
C ILE A 19 -8.08 -5.05 -15.31
N LEU A 20 -7.60 -5.08 -14.06
CA LEU A 20 -6.17 -4.94 -13.79
C LEU A 20 -5.35 -6.05 -14.47
N ASN A 21 -5.81 -7.30 -14.42
CA ASN A 21 -5.14 -8.43 -15.06
C ASN A 21 -4.99 -8.28 -16.58
N ILE A 22 -5.93 -7.60 -17.24
CA ILE A 22 -5.85 -7.29 -18.68
C ILE A 22 -4.86 -6.13 -18.94
N MET A 23 -4.77 -5.18 -18.01
CA MET A 23 -3.93 -3.99 -18.16
C MET A 23 -2.44 -4.23 -17.91
N ILE A 24 -2.10 -5.21 -17.08
CA ILE A 24 -0.71 -5.51 -16.74
C ILE A 24 0.01 -6.22 -17.90
N ASN A 25 1.24 -5.79 -18.14
CA ASN A 25 2.09 -6.31 -19.21
C ASN A 25 2.51 -7.77 -18.95
N SER A 26 3.23 -8.36 -19.90
CA SER A 26 3.78 -9.71 -19.78
C SER A 26 4.87 -9.84 -18.70
N ASP A 27 5.58 -8.76 -18.42
CA ASP A 27 6.77 -8.80 -17.57
C ASP A 27 6.38 -8.95 -16.10
N ASP A 28 7.01 -9.92 -15.42
CA ASP A 28 6.80 -10.18 -14.00
C ASP A 28 7.96 -9.59 -13.20
N TYR A 29 7.66 -8.69 -12.27
CA TYR A 29 8.66 -7.95 -11.49
C TYR A 29 8.92 -8.56 -10.10
N ILE A 30 8.51 -9.81 -9.87
CA ILE A 30 8.64 -10.48 -8.57
C ILE A 30 10.11 -10.66 -8.14
N GLU A 31 11.00 -11.00 -9.08
CA GLU A 31 12.42 -11.12 -8.75
C GLU A 31 13.06 -9.76 -8.44
N GLU A 32 12.64 -8.71 -9.14
CA GLU A 32 13.05 -7.34 -8.82
C GLU A 32 12.56 -6.96 -7.41
N LEU A 33 11.29 -7.20 -7.09
CA LEU A 33 10.73 -6.97 -5.76
C LEU A 33 11.52 -7.70 -4.67
N ASN A 34 11.83 -8.98 -4.90
CA ASN A 34 12.62 -9.80 -3.99
C ASN A 34 14.04 -9.21 -3.82
N SER A 35 14.68 -8.80 -4.90
CA SER A 35 16.03 -8.20 -4.85
C SER A 35 16.07 -6.87 -4.10
N LEU A 36 15.01 -6.05 -4.21
CA LEU A 36 14.88 -4.81 -3.47
C LEU A 36 14.77 -5.07 -1.97
N ILE A 37 13.94 -6.02 -1.54
CA ILE A 37 13.61 -6.19 -0.11
C ILE A 37 14.59 -7.10 0.64
N ARG A 38 15.04 -8.19 0.02
CA ARG A 38 15.67 -9.32 0.73
C ARG A 38 16.94 -8.90 1.48
N GLY A 39 16.94 -9.09 2.79
CA GLY A 39 18.07 -8.78 3.68
C GLY A 39 18.34 -7.29 3.88
N ARG A 40 17.47 -6.40 3.40
CA ARG A 40 17.59 -4.93 3.53
C ARG A 40 16.79 -4.43 4.74
N LYS A 41 17.21 -3.31 5.33
CA LYS A 41 16.38 -2.57 6.29
C LYS A 41 15.32 -1.81 5.50
N VAL A 42 14.03 -1.97 5.82
CA VAL A 42 12.94 -1.40 5.04
C VAL A 42 12.17 -0.36 5.85
N ALA A 43 12.02 0.83 5.30
CA ALA A 43 11.08 1.84 5.81
C ALA A 43 9.72 1.65 5.13
N VAL A 44 8.66 1.54 5.93
CA VAL A 44 7.28 1.59 5.45
C VAL A 44 6.69 2.93 5.84
N VAL A 45 6.32 3.73 4.84
CA VAL A 45 5.83 5.11 5.03
C VAL A 45 4.34 5.18 4.74
N GLY A 46 3.55 5.43 5.78
CA GLY A 46 2.10 5.62 5.72
C GLY A 46 1.68 7.09 5.64
N ALA A 47 0.40 7.31 5.30
CA ALA A 47 -0.22 8.64 5.22
C ALA A 47 -0.93 9.07 6.52
N GLY A 48 -0.34 8.77 7.66
CA GLY A 48 -0.81 9.15 9.00
C GLY A 48 -0.63 10.65 9.28
N PRO A 49 -1.25 11.17 10.36
CA PRO A 49 -1.17 12.57 10.75
C PRO A 49 0.25 13.05 11.06
N ASN A 50 1.14 12.15 11.47
CA ASN A 50 2.55 12.40 11.78
C ASN A 50 3.49 12.27 10.57
N LEU A 51 2.98 12.08 9.35
CA LEU A 51 3.82 11.93 8.16
C LEU A 51 4.75 13.15 7.93
N GLU A 52 4.31 14.36 8.27
CA GLU A 52 5.13 15.57 8.08
C GLU A 52 6.28 15.71 9.09
N GLU A 53 6.28 14.89 10.15
CA GLU A 53 7.39 14.78 11.10
C GLU A 53 8.52 13.89 10.55
N VAL A 54 8.25 13.14 9.48
CA VAL A 54 9.25 12.32 8.78
C VAL A 54 10.13 13.25 7.94
N THR A 55 11.31 13.56 8.47
CA THR A 55 12.31 14.42 7.81
C THR A 55 13.42 13.62 7.15
N GLU A 56 13.75 12.46 7.73
CA GLU A 56 14.86 11.59 7.31
C GLU A 56 14.45 10.13 7.41
N ILE A 57 14.96 9.31 6.50
CA ILE A 57 14.75 7.87 6.44
C ILE A 57 16.14 7.24 6.24
N GLU A 58 16.56 6.39 7.18
CA GLU A 58 17.91 5.80 7.19
C GLU A 58 17.93 4.39 6.60
N GLU A 59 16.76 3.82 6.36
CA GLU A 59 16.59 2.49 5.80
C GLU A 59 17.08 2.39 4.36
N ASP A 60 17.48 1.18 4.00
CA ASP A 60 18.04 0.84 2.70
C ASP A 60 17.02 0.95 1.56
N VAL A 61 15.74 0.72 1.88
CA VAL A 61 14.63 0.66 0.92
C VAL A 61 13.40 1.32 1.51
N ILE A 62 12.73 2.13 0.70
CA ILE A 62 11.53 2.87 1.06
C ILE A 62 10.33 2.27 0.34
N ILE A 63 9.38 1.73 1.11
CA ILE A 63 8.06 1.34 0.64
C ILE A 63 7.05 2.42 1.06
N SER A 64 6.50 3.12 0.08
CA SER A 64 5.49 4.15 0.30
C SER A 64 4.08 3.58 0.13
N ALA A 65 3.20 3.87 1.09
CA ALA A 65 1.78 3.52 1.00
C ALA A 65 0.97 4.66 0.35
N ASP A 66 0.60 4.44 -0.90
CA ASP A 66 -0.38 5.23 -1.66
C ASP A 66 -0.10 6.75 -1.59
N GLY A 67 -0.98 7.53 -0.95
CA GLY A 67 -0.85 8.98 -0.87
C GLY A 67 0.39 9.50 -0.13
N ALA A 68 1.05 8.68 0.70
CA ALA A 68 2.34 9.03 1.30
C ALA A 68 3.41 9.34 0.23
N THR A 69 3.26 8.75 -0.96
CA THR A 69 4.13 8.97 -2.12
C THR A 69 4.13 10.44 -2.54
N ASN A 70 2.98 11.11 -2.46
CA ASN A 70 2.86 12.52 -2.82
C ASN A 70 3.72 13.39 -1.90
N TYR A 71 3.75 13.09 -0.60
CA TYR A 71 4.58 13.80 0.37
C TYR A 71 6.05 13.56 0.12
N LEU A 72 6.48 12.30 0.00
CA LEU A 72 7.89 11.94 -0.20
C LEU A 72 8.46 12.61 -1.46
N VAL A 73 7.73 12.53 -2.58
CA VAL A 73 8.13 13.20 -3.83
C VAL A 73 8.18 14.72 -3.68
N SER A 74 7.27 15.33 -2.92
CA SER A 74 7.33 16.78 -2.63
C SER A 74 8.57 17.20 -1.83
N LYS A 75 9.18 16.25 -1.10
CA LYS A 75 10.45 16.41 -0.39
C LYS A 75 11.68 15.99 -1.21
N GLY A 76 11.51 15.63 -2.48
CA GLY A 76 12.59 15.16 -3.34
C GLY A 76 12.99 13.70 -3.09
N ILE A 77 12.21 12.95 -2.32
CA ILE A 77 12.46 11.54 -1.99
C ILE A 77 11.68 10.67 -2.98
N THR A 78 12.37 9.78 -3.69
CA THR A 78 11.74 8.78 -4.57
C THR A 78 11.68 7.44 -3.85
N PRO A 79 10.48 6.90 -3.55
CA PRO A 79 10.37 5.55 -2.99
C PRO A 79 10.85 4.48 -3.96
N ASP A 80 11.45 3.41 -3.47
CA ASP A 80 11.81 2.26 -4.30
C ASP A 80 10.55 1.49 -4.71
N ILE A 81 9.61 1.33 -3.77
CA ILE A 81 8.37 0.58 -3.95
C ILE A 81 7.18 1.46 -3.54
N VAL A 82 6.09 1.38 -4.31
CA VAL A 82 4.82 2.02 -3.99
C VAL A 82 3.72 0.97 -3.90
N VAL A 83 3.10 0.83 -2.74
CA VAL A 83 1.91 -0.03 -2.53
C VAL A 83 0.67 0.85 -2.56
N THR A 84 -0.30 0.58 -3.42
CA THR A 84 -1.42 1.53 -3.63
C THR A 84 -2.69 0.85 -4.15
N ASP A 85 -3.85 1.31 -3.67
CA ASP A 85 -5.16 1.08 -4.26
C ASP A 85 -5.60 2.19 -5.24
N LEU A 86 -4.68 3.10 -5.58
CA LEU A 86 -4.79 4.21 -6.53
C LEU A 86 -5.62 5.40 -6.05
N ASP A 87 -6.13 5.41 -4.82
CA ASP A 87 -7.11 6.40 -4.38
C ASP A 87 -6.53 7.65 -3.70
N GLY A 88 -5.31 7.57 -3.18
CA GLY A 88 -4.56 8.69 -2.58
C GLY A 88 -3.41 9.20 -3.45
N ILE A 89 -2.80 8.36 -4.26
CA ILE A 89 -1.65 8.73 -5.12
C ILE A 89 -2.03 9.63 -6.32
N THR A 90 -1.20 10.66 -6.56
CA THR A 90 -1.34 11.62 -7.69
C THR A 90 -0.07 11.81 -8.49
N VAL A 91 1.10 11.52 -7.91
CA VAL A 91 2.41 11.52 -8.59
C VAL A 91 2.88 10.09 -8.83
N PHE A 92 3.65 9.88 -9.89
CA PHE A 92 4.08 8.53 -10.31
C PHE A 92 5.59 8.56 -10.58
N PRO A 93 6.45 8.54 -9.54
CA PRO A 93 7.90 8.51 -9.69
C PRO A 93 8.38 7.18 -10.31
N ASP A 94 9.68 7.08 -10.61
CA ASP A 94 10.25 5.83 -11.12
C ASP A 94 10.46 4.81 -10.00
N SER A 95 9.37 4.15 -9.62
CA SER A 95 9.31 3.13 -8.58
C SER A 95 8.78 1.80 -9.12
N LEU A 96 8.96 0.73 -8.35
CA LEU A 96 8.21 -0.51 -8.55
C LEU A 96 6.83 -0.40 -7.86
N TYR A 97 5.75 -0.58 -8.61
CA TYR A 97 4.39 -0.45 -8.09
C TYR A 97 3.79 -1.79 -7.75
N VAL A 98 3.17 -1.89 -6.58
CA VAL A 98 2.34 -3.03 -6.17
C VAL A 98 0.91 -2.52 -6.02
N VAL A 99 0.10 -2.79 -7.04
CA VAL A 99 -1.23 -2.18 -7.17
C VAL A 99 -2.31 -3.15 -6.74
N LEU A 100 -3.19 -2.75 -5.84
CA LEU A 100 -4.35 -3.54 -5.44
C LEU A 100 -5.55 -3.21 -6.33
N ALA A 101 -6.17 -4.23 -6.92
CA ALA A 101 -7.49 -4.12 -7.51
C ALA A 101 -8.58 -4.54 -6.50
N HIS A 102 -9.59 -3.68 -6.32
CA HIS A 102 -10.81 -3.98 -5.57
C HIS A 102 -12.02 -3.20 -6.11
N GLY A 103 -13.23 -3.55 -5.67
CA GLY A 103 -14.48 -3.05 -6.25
C GLY A 103 -14.61 -1.52 -6.27
N ASP A 104 -14.08 -0.82 -5.27
CA ASP A 104 -14.25 0.63 -5.16
C ASP A 104 -13.31 1.41 -6.10
N ASN A 105 -12.21 0.80 -6.55
CA ASN A 105 -11.18 1.49 -7.32
C ASN A 105 -11.21 1.23 -8.83
N ILE A 106 -12.25 0.55 -9.34
CA ILE A 106 -12.42 0.25 -10.78
C ILE A 106 -12.20 1.50 -11.65
N LYS A 107 -12.78 2.64 -11.26
CA LYS A 107 -12.68 3.92 -11.99
C LYS A 107 -11.29 4.56 -11.92
N LEU A 108 -10.40 4.06 -11.07
CA LEU A 108 -9.05 4.58 -10.87
C LEU A 108 -7.98 3.75 -11.56
N LEU A 109 -8.31 2.53 -12.02
CA LEU A 109 -7.37 1.61 -12.67
C LEU A 109 -6.64 2.20 -13.88
N TYR A 110 -7.22 3.18 -14.57
CA TYR A 110 -6.53 3.89 -15.66
C TYR A 110 -5.19 4.49 -15.24
N LYS A 111 -5.00 4.84 -13.95
CA LYS A 111 -3.75 5.35 -13.39
C LYS A 111 -2.60 4.35 -13.52
N ALA A 112 -2.89 3.04 -13.51
CA ALA A 112 -1.88 1.99 -13.66
C ALA A 112 -1.10 2.10 -14.98
N LYS A 113 -1.67 2.72 -16.03
CA LYS A 113 -0.96 2.98 -17.30
C LYS A 113 0.24 3.91 -17.17
N ARG A 114 0.34 4.67 -16.07
CA ARG A 114 1.47 5.57 -15.78
C ARG A 114 2.66 4.85 -15.13
N MET A 115 2.48 3.59 -14.75
CA MET A 115 3.44 2.80 -13.99
C MET A 115 4.14 1.84 -14.95
N LYS A 116 5.46 2.01 -15.11
CA LYS A 116 6.25 1.17 -16.02
C LYS A 116 6.51 -0.21 -15.43
N ARG A 117 6.85 -0.27 -14.14
CA ARG A 117 7.13 -1.48 -13.38
C ARG A 117 5.99 -1.73 -12.40
N LEU A 118 5.15 -2.73 -12.66
CA LEU A 118 3.91 -2.93 -11.90
C LEU A 118 3.63 -4.41 -11.65
N ILE A 119 3.40 -4.76 -10.38
CA ILE A 119 2.88 -6.05 -9.92
C ILE A 119 1.42 -5.88 -9.51
N GLY A 120 0.52 -6.58 -10.19
CA GLY A 120 -0.90 -6.54 -9.90
C GLY A 120 -1.25 -7.45 -8.73
N THR A 121 -2.06 -6.94 -7.79
CA THR A 121 -2.56 -7.70 -6.65
C THR A 121 -4.08 -7.59 -6.55
N CYS A 122 -4.70 -8.55 -5.86
CA CYS A 122 -6.15 -8.54 -5.63
C CYS A 122 -6.50 -9.02 -4.22
N GLN A 123 -7.79 -8.96 -3.87
CA GLN A 123 -8.34 -9.48 -2.61
C GLN A 123 -9.39 -10.58 -2.80
N VAL A 124 -9.35 -11.22 -3.97
CA VAL A 124 -10.06 -12.45 -4.32
C VAL A 124 -9.04 -13.56 -4.59
N MET A 125 -9.50 -14.79 -4.86
CA MET A 125 -8.61 -15.86 -5.30
C MET A 125 -7.82 -15.39 -6.53
N PRO A 126 -6.49 -15.33 -6.47
CA PRO A 126 -5.70 -14.75 -7.55
C PRO A 126 -5.81 -15.60 -8.82
N PHE A 127 -5.79 -14.94 -9.97
CA PHE A 127 -5.83 -15.57 -11.29
C PHE A 127 -4.95 -14.79 -12.27
N GLY A 128 -4.56 -15.46 -13.35
CA GLY A 128 -3.67 -14.88 -14.35
C GLY A 128 -2.35 -14.42 -13.75
N ARG A 129 -2.04 -13.13 -13.88
CA ARG A 129 -0.79 -12.51 -13.41
C ARG A 129 -0.93 -11.84 -12.05
N LEU A 130 -2.13 -11.86 -11.44
CA LEU A 130 -2.35 -11.25 -10.15
C LEU A 130 -1.72 -12.08 -9.03
N ARG A 131 -1.30 -11.39 -7.98
CA ARG A 131 -0.73 -11.98 -6.76
C ARG A 131 -1.62 -11.65 -5.56
N LEU A 132 -1.52 -12.48 -4.53
CA LEU A 132 -2.19 -12.27 -3.25
C LEU A 132 -1.15 -12.40 -2.13
N PHE A 133 -0.62 -11.27 -1.67
CA PHE A 133 0.36 -11.24 -0.58
C PHE A 133 -0.28 -11.10 0.81
N GLY A 134 -1.54 -10.66 0.88
CA GLY A 134 -2.22 -10.38 2.14
C GLY A 134 -2.23 -8.89 2.47
N GLY A 135 -2.43 -8.58 3.75
CA GLY A 135 -2.72 -7.23 4.23
C GLY A 135 -4.16 -6.76 3.94
N PHE A 136 -4.52 -5.60 4.47
CA PHE A 136 -5.86 -5.05 4.46
C PHE A 136 -5.90 -3.60 3.92
N THR A 137 -5.05 -2.72 4.45
CA THR A 137 -4.79 -1.36 3.94
C THR A 137 -3.39 -1.29 3.31
N ASP A 138 -3.13 -0.30 2.46
CA ASP A 138 -1.85 -0.19 1.76
C ASP A 138 -0.63 -0.16 2.69
N GLY A 139 -0.77 0.47 3.86
CA GLY A 139 0.27 0.52 4.88
C GLY A 139 0.63 -0.86 5.46
N ASP A 140 -0.35 -1.63 5.93
CA ASP A 140 -0.06 -2.97 6.45
C ASP A 140 0.27 -3.97 5.34
N ARG A 141 -0.24 -3.78 4.12
CA ARG A 141 0.20 -4.52 2.93
C ARG A 141 1.68 -4.34 2.67
N ALA A 142 2.20 -3.12 2.79
CA ALA A 142 3.63 -2.85 2.66
C ALA A 142 4.47 -3.59 3.73
N VAL A 143 4.00 -3.63 4.99
CA VAL A 143 4.66 -4.39 6.06
C VAL A 143 4.65 -5.90 5.77
N VAL A 144 3.50 -6.44 5.37
CA VAL A 144 3.37 -7.86 4.99
C VAL A 144 4.31 -8.18 3.84
N LEU A 145 4.38 -7.32 2.83
CA LEU A 145 5.29 -7.48 1.70
C LEU A 145 6.75 -7.52 2.15
N ALA A 146 7.18 -6.55 2.95
CA ALA A 146 8.54 -6.50 3.48
C ALA A 146 8.91 -7.80 4.24
N LYS A 147 8.00 -8.32 5.06
CA LYS A 147 8.22 -9.57 5.80
C LYS A 147 8.24 -10.80 4.88
N LEU A 148 7.31 -10.92 3.92
CA LEU A 148 7.25 -12.06 3.00
C LEU A 148 8.50 -12.18 2.12
N PHE A 149 9.10 -11.05 1.75
CA PHE A 149 10.33 -10.99 0.97
C PHE A 149 11.60 -10.89 1.84
N ASN A 150 11.51 -11.27 3.11
CA ASN A 150 12.64 -11.42 4.04
C ASN A 150 13.47 -10.13 4.24
N ALA A 151 12.80 -9.00 4.46
CA ALA A 151 13.46 -7.79 4.98
C ALA A 151 14.22 -8.12 6.28
N LYS A 152 15.39 -7.51 6.46
CA LYS A 152 16.19 -7.65 7.69
C LYS A 152 15.49 -7.01 8.89
N SER A 153 14.89 -5.85 8.69
CA SER A 153 14.09 -5.14 9.68
C SER A 153 13.08 -4.24 8.98
N VAL A 154 12.00 -3.89 9.68
CA VAL A 154 10.96 -2.99 9.17
C VAL A 154 10.74 -1.85 10.17
N THR A 155 10.91 -0.62 9.72
CA THR A 155 10.63 0.61 10.49
C THR A 155 9.38 1.27 9.92
N LEU A 156 8.47 1.72 10.79
CA LEU A 156 7.21 2.35 10.39
C LEU A 156 7.28 3.86 10.56
N TYR A 157 6.96 4.60 9.50
CA TYR A 157 6.92 6.06 9.47
C TYR A 157 5.54 6.53 9.05
N GLY A 158 5.07 7.66 9.60
CA GLY A 158 3.77 8.21 9.22
C GLY A 158 2.61 7.22 9.47
N MET A 159 2.71 6.34 10.46
CA MET A 159 1.67 5.37 10.81
C MET A 159 1.19 5.64 12.23
N ASP A 160 -0.04 6.10 12.34
CA ASP A 160 -0.75 6.27 13.62
C ASP A 160 -2.12 5.60 13.50
N PHE A 161 -2.32 4.59 14.35
CA PHE A 161 -3.51 3.75 14.33
C PHE A 161 -4.52 4.11 15.42
N ASP A 162 -4.14 4.97 16.38
CA ASP A 162 -4.86 5.15 17.65
C ASP A 162 -5.34 6.60 17.87
N SER A 163 -4.77 7.62 17.22
CA SER A 163 -5.20 9.02 17.42
C SER A 163 -6.63 9.32 16.98
N GLY A 164 -7.21 8.48 16.14
CA GLY A 164 -8.50 8.77 15.50
C GLY A 164 -8.41 9.89 14.45
N ILE A 165 -7.21 10.26 14.01
CA ILE A 165 -6.97 11.27 12.97
C ILE A 165 -6.48 10.59 11.69
N VAL A 166 -6.97 11.05 10.54
CA VAL A 166 -6.47 10.68 9.21
C VAL A 166 -5.56 11.80 8.71
N GLY A 167 -4.35 11.44 8.28
CA GLY A 167 -3.40 12.38 7.70
C GLY A 167 -3.90 12.96 6.39
N LYS A 168 -3.58 14.24 6.14
CA LYS A 168 -4.02 14.96 4.93
C LYS A 168 -3.57 14.30 3.62
N TYR A 169 -2.47 13.55 3.63
CA TYR A 169 -1.99 12.83 2.45
C TYR A 169 -2.75 11.53 2.18
N SER A 170 -3.68 11.09 3.06
CA SER A 170 -4.47 9.88 2.81
C SER A 170 -5.44 10.02 1.64
N LYS A 171 -5.79 11.25 1.23
CA LYS A 171 -6.62 11.53 0.05
C LYS A 171 -6.15 12.82 -0.61
N PRO A 172 -6.17 12.92 -1.96
CA PRO A 172 -5.65 14.10 -2.65
C PRO A 172 -6.48 15.36 -2.43
N TYR A 173 -7.74 15.22 -1.99
CA TYR A 173 -8.65 16.33 -1.74
C TYR A 173 -8.69 16.78 -0.27
N TYR A 174 -7.95 16.13 0.64
CA TYR A 174 -7.82 16.62 2.02
C TYR A 174 -6.81 17.75 2.10
N LYS A 175 -7.22 18.88 2.66
CA LYS A 175 -6.36 20.05 2.88
C LYS A 175 -5.63 20.00 4.22
N ASN A 176 -6.26 19.38 5.21
CA ASN A 176 -5.78 19.28 6.59
C ASN A 176 -5.98 17.84 7.11
N ASN A 177 -5.34 17.53 8.24
CA ASN A 177 -5.67 16.34 9.00
C ASN A 177 -7.14 16.41 9.45
N ILE A 178 -7.85 15.28 9.40
CA ILE A 178 -9.29 15.23 9.73
C ILE A 178 -9.59 14.11 10.71
N TYR A 179 -10.71 14.22 11.42
CA TYR A 179 -11.22 13.11 12.21
C TYR A 179 -11.57 11.91 11.33
N SER A 180 -11.10 10.73 11.74
CA SER A 180 -11.37 9.48 11.06
C SER A 180 -12.85 9.10 11.20
N SER A 181 -13.43 8.61 10.09
CA SER A 181 -14.73 7.97 10.15
C SER A 181 -14.64 6.67 10.94
N TRP A 182 -15.75 6.23 11.54
CA TRP A 182 -15.80 4.97 12.26
C TRP A 182 -15.39 3.76 11.39
N VAL A 183 -15.72 3.80 10.09
CA VAL A 183 -15.27 2.78 9.13
C VAL A 183 -13.74 2.79 9.02
N LYS A 184 -13.10 3.95 8.84
CA LYS A 184 -11.64 4.06 8.77
C LYS A 184 -10.99 3.61 10.08
N GLN A 185 -11.52 3.97 11.24
CA GLN A 185 -11.02 3.50 12.54
C GLN A 185 -11.03 1.98 12.65
N LYS A 186 -12.11 1.32 12.22
CA LYS A 186 -12.16 -0.16 12.17
C LYS A 186 -11.11 -0.73 11.24
N LYS A 187 -10.89 -0.11 10.06
CA LYS A 187 -9.84 -0.55 9.15
C LYS A 187 -8.46 -0.43 9.78
N LEU A 188 -8.16 0.67 10.45
CA LEU A 188 -6.88 0.91 11.12
C LEU A 188 -6.64 -0.07 12.29
N LYS A 189 -7.67 -0.43 13.05
CA LYS A 189 -7.56 -1.48 14.09
C LYS A 189 -7.18 -2.85 13.51
N ILE A 190 -7.74 -3.22 12.35
CA ILE A 190 -7.37 -4.45 11.64
C ILE A 190 -5.93 -4.35 11.13
N ALA A 191 -5.56 -3.22 10.52
CA ALA A 191 -4.20 -2.99 10.02
C ALA A 191 -3.16 -3.11 11.14
N LYS A 192 -3.40 -2.47 12.30
CA LYS A 192 -2.56 -2.58 13.49
C LYS A 192 -2.40 -4.04 13.95
N TRP A 193 -3.50 -4.78 14.05
CA TRP A 193 -3.45 -6.19 14.43
C TRP A 193 -2.64 -7.04 13.43
N ILE A 194 -2.77 -6.79 12.12
CA ILE A 194 -1.97 -7.48 11.09
C ILE A 194 -0.49 -7.17 11.29
N ILE A 195 -0.13 -5.89 11.43
CA ILE A 195 1.26 -5.45 11.62
C ILE A 195 1.86 -6.10 12.87
N GLU A 196 1.17 -6.04 14.00
CA GLU A 196 1.61 -6.67 15.25
C GLU A 196 1.86 -8.18 15.05
N LYS A 197 0.98 -8.89 14.34
CA LYS A 197 1.15 -10.33 14.06
C LYS A 197 2.32 -10.65 13.13
N PHE A 198 2.64 -9.78 12.18
CA PHE A 198 3.73 -9.98 11.24
C PHE A 198 5.08 -9.52 11.79
N LEU A 199 5.10 -8.50 12.65
CA LEU A 199 6.30 -8.04 13.32
C LEU A 199 6.67 -8.91 14.54
N SER A 200 5.70 -9.48 15.25
CA SER A 200 5.95 -10.33 16.42
C SER A 200 6.41 -11.76 16.07
N LYS A 201 6.41 -12.13 14.78
CA LYS A 201 6.87 -13.44 14.32
C LYS A 201 8.28 -13.31 13.76
N ASP A 202 9.22 -13.86 14.50
CA ASP A 202 10.47 -14.34 13.93
C ASP A 202 10.14 -15.61 13.14
N PHE A 203 10.46 -15.62 11.85
CA PHE A 203 10.39 -16.79 10.99
C PHE A 203 11.79 -17.34 10.79
#